data_AF-A0A520D1X2-F1
#
_entry.id   AF-A0A520D1X2-F1
#
_cell.length_a   1.000
_cell.length_b   1.000
_cell.length_c   1.000
_cell.angle_alpha   90.00
_cell.angle_beta   90.00
_cell.angle_gamma   90.00
#
_symmetry.space_group_name_H-M   'P 1'
#
loop_
_entity.id
_entity.type
_entity.pdbx_description
1 polymer ?
#
loop_
_entity_poly.entity_id
_entity_poly.type
_entity_poly.pdbx_seq_one_letter_code
_entity_poly.pdbx_strand_id
1 'polypeptide(L)'
;HAETKTYYPDSLVGTDSHTTMINGIGVVGWGVGGIEAEAAMLGQPVYMLTPDVVGFELSGKLREGVTATDLVLYVTAILRGEKVVGKFVEFFGPGAASIAVPDRATIGNMAPEYGATMGFFPVDEMTVAYFRGTGRTDDEIERFEAYYKAQGLFGMPAPGDIDYTKIVKLDLGTVTPSLAGPKRPQDRIDLGHLSTKFSELYSKPNNANGFNQPADKLKARFPLPAVAPGGAADNAEAPPTAPGEARQVVEMVANRPTREAADTSAAAASSTAPAGPDAGITIGNGDVLIAAITSCTNTSNPSVMLAAGLLAKKAVEAGLTVKPHVKTSLAPGSRIVTEYLEKAGLISYLE
;
A
#
# COMPACT_ATOMS: atom_id res chain seq x y z
N HIS A 1 -1.84 39.63 23.28
CA HIS A 1 -2.52 39.24 22.02
C HIS A 1 -3.26 37.94 22.26
N ALA A 2 -4.43 38.03 22.91
CA ALA A 2 -5.30 36.88 23.09
C ALA A 2 -6.21 36.74 21.87
N GLU A 3 -6.11 35.58 21.22
CA GLU A 3 -7.21 34.81 20.63
C GLU A 3 -8.00 35.40 19.46
N THR A 4 -7.32 35.78 18.38
CA THR A 4 -7.97 35.66 17.05
C THR A 4 -7.82 34.22 16.59
N LYS A 5 -8.92 33.45 16.58
CA LYS A 5 -8.92 32.09 16.02
C LYS A 5 -8.54 32.19 14.54
N THR A 6 -7.37 31.67 14.19
CA THR A 6 -6.84 31.66 12.83
C THR A 6 -7.09 30.30 12.22
N TYR A 7 -7.66 30.27 11.02
CA TYR A 7 -7.88 29.04 10.24
C TYR A 7 -6.93 29.04 9.04
N TYR A 8 -6.28 27.91 8.80
CA TYR A 8 -5.36 27.67 7.70
C TYR A 8 -5.41 26.20 7.29
N PRO A 9 -5.00 25.85 6.05
CA PRO A 9 -4.98 24.46 5.60
C PRO A 9 -3.98 23.66 6.42
N ASP A 10 -4.31 22.41 6.74
CA ASP A 10 -3.34 21.49 7.31
C ASP A 10 -2.24 21.19 6.28
N SER A 11 -1.00 21.14 6.74
CA SER A 11 0.18 20.82 5.95
C SER A 11 1.28 20.29 6.86
N LEU A 12 2.08 19.34 6.38
CA LEU A 12 3.09 18.69 7.22
C LEU A 12 4.26 18.11 6.42
N VAL A 13 5.36 17.86 7.13
CA VAL A 13 6.44 16.98 6.67
C VAL A 13 6.59 15.84 7.66
N GLY A 14 6.97 14.66 7.17
CA GLY A 14 7.15 13.48 8.01
C GLY A 14 8.47 12.79 7.72
N THR A 15 9.04 12.12 8.72
CA THR A 15 10.27 11.30 8.57
C THR A 15 9.97 9.92 8.00
N ASP A 16 9.09 9.87 7.00
CA ASP A 16 8.65 8.67 6.30
C ASP A 16 8.32 9.07 4.86
N SER A 17 8.83 8.32 3.88
CA SER A 17 8.65 8.66 2.47
C SER A 17 7.17 8.67 2.05
N HIS A 18 6.37 7.80 2.66
CA HIS A 18 4.96 7.59 2.34
C HIS A 18 4.02 8.52 3.13
N THR A 19 4.57 9.53 3.81
CA THR A 19 3.82 10.68 4.36
C THR A 19 2.86 11.28 3.31
N THR A 20 3.21 11.19 2.03
CA THR A 20 2.39 11.61 0.88
C THR A 20 1.03 10.92 0.79
N MET A 21 0.79 9.83 1.53
CA MET A 21 -0.53 9.23 1.66
C MET A 21 -1.61 10.23 2.11
N ILE A 22 -1.25 11.21 2.94
CA ILE A 22 -2.17 12.25 3.43
C ILE A 22 -2.65 13.18 2.31
N ASN A 23 -1.97 13.20 1.17
CA ASN A 23 -2.35 14.05 0.04
C ASN A 23 -3.71 13.65 -0.56
N GLY A 24 -4.18 12.42 -0.32
CA GLY A 24 -5.49 11.95 -0.75
C GLY A 24 -6.68 12.65 -0.06
N ILE A 25 -6.44 13.36 1.04
CA ILE A 25 -7.44 14.18 1.76
C ILE A 25 -7.22 15.69 1.60
N GLY A 26 -6.38 16.11 0.64
CA GLY A 26 -6.11 17.53 0.38
C GLY A 26 -5.14 18.19 1.35
N VAL A 27 -4.35 17.41 2.08
CA VAL A 27 -3.25 17.92 2.91
C VAL A 27 -1.95 17.95 2.11
N VAL A 28 -1.31 19.10 2.06
CA VAL A 28 0.01 19.26 1.45
C VAL A 28 1.06 18.67 2.40
N GLY A 29 1.72 17.59 2.00
CA GLY A 29 2.78 17.01 2.81
C GLY A 29 3.54 15.87 2.16
N TRP A 30 4.79 15.68 2.60
CA TRP A 30 5.71 14.72 2.01
C TRP A 30 6.80 14.28 3.00
N GLY A 31 7.56 13.26 2.59
CA GLY A 31 8.66 12.72 3.37
C GLY A 31 9.92 13.57 3.33
N VAL A 32 10.56 13.79 4.48
CA VAL A 32 11.84 14.49 4.63
C VAL A 32 12.81 13.68 5.50
N GLY A 33 14.09 14.09 5.52
CA GLY A 33 15.07 13.53 6.44
C GLY A 33 14.80 13.97 7.89
N GLY A 34 15.40 13.24 8.84
CA GLY A 34 15.22 13.52 10.27
C GLY A 34 15.70 14.92 10.68
N ILE A 35 16.76 15.42 10.04
CA ILE A 35 17.33 16.74 10.32
C ILE A 35 16.36 17.85 9.88
N GLU A 36 15.76 17.71 8.70
CA GLU A 36 14.77 18.66 8.20
C GLU A 36 13.51 18.68 9.07
N ALA A 37 13.05 17.51 9.52
CA ALA A 37 11.92 17.41 10.44
C ALA A 37 12.23 18.06 11.80
N GLU A 38 13.42 17.82 12.36
CA GLU A 38 13.86 18.45 13.61
C GLU A 38 13.97 19.97 13.47
N ALA A 39 14.52 20.46 12.36
CA ALA A 39 14.58 21.89 12.07
C ALA A 39 13.17 22.51 12.02
N ALA A 40 12.21 21.85 11.36
CA ALA A 40 10.81 22.29 11.32
C ALA A 40 10.18 22.35 12.72
N MET A 41 10.46 21.36 13.57
CA MET A 41 10.00 21.36 14.97
C MET A 41 10.60 22.52 15.79
N LEU A 42 11.80 22.98 15.44
CA LEU A 42 12.46 24.14 16.05
C LEU A 42 12.02 25.48 15.43
N GLY A 43 11.01 25.47 14.56
CA GLY A 43 10.44 26.67 13.94
C GLY A 43 11.20 27.15 12.70
N GLN A 44 12.13 26.37 12.16
CA GLN A 44 12.75 26.67 10.87
C GLN A 44 11.77 26.34 9.74
N PRO A 45 11.52 27.27 8.79
CA PRO A 45 10.76 26.95 7.59
C PRO A 45 11.45 25.88 6.74
N VAL A 46 10.66 25.02 6.10
CA VAL A 46 11.17 24.09 5.08
C VAL A 46 11.46 24.88 3.80
N TYR A 47 12.71 24.82 3.34
CA TYR A 47 13.13 25.47 2.10
C TYR A 47 12.98 24.49 0.93
N MET A 48 12.32 24.93 -0.13
CA MET A 48 12.23 24.19 -1.37
C MET A 48 12.25 25.14 -2.57
N LEU A 49 12.77 24.64 -3.69
CA LEU A 49 12.57 25.33 -4.97
C LEU A 49 11.09 25.24 -5.35
N THR A 50 10.54 26.30 -5.94
CA THR A 50 9.18 26.28 -6.47
C THR A 50 9.07 25.12 -7.47
N PRO A 51 8.26 24.09 -7.17
CA PRO A 51 8.22 22.89 -7.98
C PRO A 51 7.35 23.12 -9.22
N ASP A 52 7.70 22.46 -10.32
CA ASP A 52 6.77 22.26 -11.43
C ASP A 52 5.58 21.41 -10.96
N VAL A 53 4.39 21.69 -11.50
CA VAL A 53 3.17 20.92 -11.20
C VAL A 53 2.71 20.19 -12.45
N VAL A 54 2.70 18.86 -12.38
CA VAL A 54 2.16 17.99 -13.42
C VAL A 54 0.70 17.70 -13.08
N GLY A 55 -0.22 18.18 -13.91
CA GLY A 55 -1.63 17.85 -13.82
C GLY A 55 -1.88 16.44 -14.35
N PHE A 56 -2.46 15.57 -13.54
CA PHE A 56 -2.87 14.22 -13.92
C PHE A 56 -4.40 14.16 -14.06
N GLU A 57 -4.87 14.30 -15.29
CA GLU A 57 -6.29 14.27 -15.63
C GLU A 57 -6.83 12.84 -15.59
N LEU A 58 -7.75 12.58 -14.68
CA LEU A 58 -8.52 11.34 -14.62
C LEU A 58 -9.89 11.55 -15.26
N SER A 59 -10.25 10.69 -16.22
CA SER A 59 -11.55 10.67 -16.87
C SER A 59 -12.21 9.30 -16.79
N GLY A 60 -13.50 9.22 -17.12
CA GLY A 60 -14.23 7.95 -17.10
C GLY A 60 -14.50 7.43 -15.69
N LYS A 61 -14.70 6.12 -15.55
CA LYS A 61 -14.94 5.44 -14.27
C LYS A 61 -14.20 4.11 -14.24
N LEU A 62 -13.76 3.71 -13.04
CA LEU A 62 -13.18 2.39 -12.84
C LEU A 62 -14.23 1.30 -13.14
N ARG A 63 -13.79 0.24 -13.81
CA ARG A 63 -14.63 -0.92 -14.11
C ARG A 63 -14.83 -1.77 -12.86
N GLU A 64 -15.93 -2.51 -12.82
CA GLU A 64 -16.15 -3.49 -11.76
C GLU A 64 -15.02 -4.54 -11.74
N GLY A 65 -14.60 -4.93 -10.53
CA GLY A 65 -13.48 -5.85 -10.33
C GLY A 65 -12.09 -5.22 -10.44
N VAL A 66 -12.00 -3.92 -10.74
CA VAL A 66 -10.74 -3.15 -10.69
C VAL A 66 -10.63 -2.45 -9.33
N THR A 67 -9.46 -2.55 -8.71
CA THR A 67 -9.19 -2.01 -7.37
C THR A 67 -8.38 -0.72 -7.42
N ALA A 68 -8.30 -0.02 -6.27
CA ALA A 68 -7.40 1.12 -6.09
C ALA A 68 -5.93 0.75 -6.34
N THR A 69 -5.55 -0.48 -5.97
CA THR A 69 -4.20 -1.03 -6.21
C THR A 69 -3.91 -1.10 -7.71
N ASP A 70 -4.85 -1.56 -8.53
CA ASP A 70 -4.68 -1.60 -9.98
C ASP A 70 -4.50 -0.20 -10.58
N LEU A 71 -5.31 0.76 -10.12
CA LEU A 71 -5.23 2.15 -10.56
C LEU A 71 -3.87 2.76 -10.21
N VAL A 72 -3.40 2.60 -8.97
CA VAL A 72 -2.11 3.19 -8.59
C VAL A 72 -0.92 2.57 -9.33
N LEU A 73 -0.98 1.28 -9.70
CA LEU A 73 0.05 0.66 -10.53
C LEU A 73 0.08 1.25 -11.95
N TYR A 74 -1.08 1.56 -12.53
CA TYR A 74 -1.17 2.29 -13.80
C TYR A 74 -0.57 3.70 -13.68
N VAL A 75 -1.00 4.45 -12.66
CA VAL A 75 -0.51 5.81 -12.38
C VAL A 75 1.01 5.80 -12.21
N THR A 76 1.53 4.84 -11.43
CA THR A 76 2.96 4.69 -11.17
C THR A 76 3.75 4.43 -12.45
N ALA A 77 3.28 3.49 -13.28
CA ALA A 77 3.93 3.17 -14.55
C ALA A 77 3.97 4.38 -15.50
N ILE A 78 2.86 5.12 -15.62
CA ILE A 78 2.76 6.31 -16.47
C ILE A 78 3.68 7.41 -15.94
N LEU A 79 3.51 7.83 -14.69
CA LEU A 79 4.26 8.95 -14.10
C LEU A 79 5.77 8.69 -14.05
N ARG A 80 6.19 7.43 -13.88
CA ARG A 80 7.61 7.06 -13.98
C ARG A 80 8.16 7.29 -15.39
N GLY A 81 7.37 6.98 -16.43
CA GLY A 81 7.70 7.28 -17.82
C GLY A 81 7.76 8.78 -18.10
N GLU A 82 6.91 9.56 -17.42
CA GLU A 82 6.85 11.02 -17.51
C GLU A 82 7.98 11.76 -16.76
N LYS A 83 8.78 11.03 -15.96
CA LYS A 83 9.95 11.55 -15.23
C LYS A 83 9.63 12.72 -14.30
N VAL A 84 8.66 12.54 -13.42
CA VAL A 84 8.18 13.56 -12.47
C VAL A 84 9.05 13.75 -11.22
N VAL A 85 10.36 13.44 -11.30
CA VAL A 85 11.26 13.53 -10.14
C VAL A 85 11.39 14.96 -9.64
N GLY A 86 11.10 15.18 -8.35
CA GLY A 86 11.15 16.50 -7.71
C GLY A 86 10.02 17.44 -8.09
N LYS A 87 9.01 16.95 -8.81
CA LYS A 87 7.81 17.71 -9.21
C LYS A 87 6.63 17.39 -8.32
N PHE A 88 5.65 18.27 -8.31
CA PHE A 88 4.34 17.99 -7.75
C PHE A 88 3.48 17.31 -8.81
N VAL A 89 2.65 16.36 -8.38
CA VAL A 89 1.58 15.80 -9.19
C VAL A 89 0.27 16.20 -8.54
N GLU A 90 -0.62 16.80 -9.31
CA GLU A 90 -1.97 17.14 -8.87
C GLU A 90 -2.99 16.39 -9.73
N PHE A 91 -3.85 15.61 -9.08
CA PHE A 91 -4.89 14.83 -9.73
C PHE A 91 -6.14 15.67 -9.88
N PHE A 92 -6.72 15.69 -11.09
CA PHE A 92 -7.89 16.51 -11.39
C PHE A 92 -8.81 15.86 -12.42
N GLY A 93 -9.95 16.50 -12.69
CA GLY A 93 -10.92 16.05 -13.68
C GLY A 93 -12.06 15.19 -13.11
N PRO A 94 -13.05 14.86 -13.95
CA PRO A 94 -14.29 14.20 -13.52
C PRO A 94 -14.05 12.78 -12.97
N GLY A 95 -13.03 12.09 -13.46
CA GLY A 95 -12.63 10.79 -12.92
C GLY A 95 -12.08 10.92 -11.50
N ALA A 96 -11.25 11.94 -11.22
CA ALA A 96 -10.68 12.18 -9.89
C ALA A 96 -11.77 12.49 -8.86
N ALA A 97 -12.76 13.31 -9.24
CA ALA A 97 -13.92 13.62 -8.41
C ALA A 97 -14.75 12.38 -8.02
N SER A 98 -14.74 11.34 -8.86
CA SER A 98 -15.52 10.11 -8.64
C SER A 98 -14.85 9.10 -7.71
N ILE A 99 -13.55 9.25 -7.42
CA ILE A 99 -12.76 8.30 -6.65
C ILE A 99 -12.92 8.58 -5.15
N ALA A 100 -13.15 7.54 -4.35
CA ALA A 100 -13.27 7.66 -2.90
C ALA A 100 -11.92 7.98 -2.24
N VAL A 101 -11.94 8.67 -1.09
CA VAL A 101 -10.72 9.08 -0.37
C VAL A 101 -9.73 7.95 -0.08
N PRO A 102 -10.14 6.75 0.39
CA PRO A 102 -9.18 5.67 0.61
C PRO A 102 -8.41 5.27 -0.65
N ASP A 103 -9.05 5.33 -1.82
CA ASP A 103 -8.41 5.07 -3.11
C ASP A 103 -7.46 6.21 -3.51
N ARG A 104 -7.83 7.47 -3.24
CA ARG A 104 -6.94 8.64 -3.41
C ARG A 104 -5.70 8.51 -2.53
N ALA A 105 -5.87 8.09 -1.28
CA ALA A 105 -4.77 7.87 -0.34
C ALA A 105 -3.84 6.75 -0.83
N THR A 106 -4.37 5.68 -1.42
CA THR A 106 -3.57 4.63 -2.10
C THR A 106 -2.72 5.23 -3.23
N ILE A 107 -3.26 6.15 -4.02
CA ILE A 107 -2.53 6.82 -5.12
C ILE A 107 -1.46 7.79 -4.60
N GLY A 108 -1.80 8.63 -3.61
CA GLY A 108 -0.88 9.58 -2.98
C GLY A 108 0.26 8.88 -2.22
N ASN A 109 -0.03 7.73 -1.60
CA ASN A 109 0.95 6.91 -0.90
C ASN A 109 2.11 6.51 -1.82
N MET A 110 1.84 6.14 -3.09
CA MET A 110 2.88 5.69 -4.01
C MET A 110 3.67 6.81 -4.71
N ALA A 111 3.56 8.06 -4.25
CA ALA A 111 4.31 9.18 -4.81
C ALA A 111 5.83 8.98 -4.89
N PRO A 112 6.48 8.44 -3.85
CA PRO A 112 7.90 8.12 -3.91
C PRO A 112 8.26 7.13 -5.03
N GLU A 113 7.40 6.15 -5.33
CA GLU A 113 7.64 5.12 -6.35
C GLU A 113 7.65 5.70 -7.77
N TYR A 114 6.73 6.62 -8.10
CA TYR A 114 6.78 7.34 -9.37
C TYR A 114 7.73 8.54 -9.38
N GLY A 115 8.24 8.92 -8.21
CA GLY A 115 9.32 9.90 -8.02
C GLY A 115 8.84 11.33 -7.75
N ALA A 116 7.53 11.56 -7.66
CA ALA A 116 7.02 12.89 -7.31
C ALA A 116 7.32 13.21 -5.85
N THR A 117 7.44 14.51 -5.55
CA THR A 117 7.52 14.96 -4.15
C THR A 117 6.20 14.69 -3.42
N MET A 118 5.07 14.83 -4.11
CA MET A 118 3.72 14.57 -3.57
C MET A 118 2.73 14.24 -4.69
N GLY A 119 1.63 13.58 -4.33
CA GLY A 119 0.51 13.24 -5.23
C GLY A 119 -0.82 13.76 -4.69
N PHE A 120 -1.18 14.98 -5.07
CA PHE A 120 -2.21 15.79 -4.43
C PHE A 120 -3.61 15.62 -5.03
N PHE A 121 -4.60 15.43 -4.16
CA PHE A 121 -6.02 15.51 -4.50
C PHE A 121 -6.64 16.69 -3.76
N PRO A 122 -7.19 17.70 -4.46
CA PRO A 122 -7.89 18.82 -3.84
C PRO A 122 -9.04 18.39 -2.91
N VAL A 123 -9.35 19.25 -1.94
CA VAL A 123 -10.46 19.04 -1.02
C VAL A 123 -11.79 19.18 -1.77
N ASP A 124 -12.64 18.16 -1.72
CA ASP A 124 -13.94 18.16 -2.36
C ASP A 124 -15.00 17.43 -1.49
N GLU A 125 -16.15 17.15 -2.09
CA GLU A 125 -17.27 16.47 -1.45
C GLU A 125 -16.90 15.06 -0.93
N MET A 126 -15.97 14.35 -1.58
CA MET A 126 -15.51 13.04 -1.13
C MET A 126 -14.64 13.16 0.13
N THR A 127 -13.83 14.22 0.24
CA THR A 127 -13.06 14.54 1.46
C THR A 127 -14.01 14.79 2.63
N VAL A 128 -15.06 15.58 2.41
CA VAL A 128 -16.08 15.86 3.43
C VAL A 128 -16.83 14.57 3.82
N ALA A 129 -17.22 13.74 2.85
CA ALA A 129 -17.89 12.46 3.11
C ALA A 129 -17.01 11.52 3.95
N TYR A 130 -15.70 11.48 3.66
CA TYR A 130 -14.74 10.70 4.45
C TYR A 130 -14.63 11.20 5.90
N PHE A 131 -14.60 12.51 6.13
CA PHE A 131 -14.57 13.06 7.50
C PHE A 131 -15.84 12.77 8.29
N ARG A 132 -17.02 12.79 7.65
CA ARG A 132 -18.27 12.31 8.28
C ARG A 132 -18.16 10.84 8.69
N GLY A 133 -17.60 10.00 7.84
CA GLY A 133 -17.42 8.56 8.10
C GLY A 133 -16.36 8.21 9.15
N THR A 134 -15.48 9.16 9.53
CA THR A 134 -14.34 8.92 10.43
C THR A 134 -14.45 9.65 11.76
N GLY A 135 -15.66 10.09 12.13
CA GLY A 135 -15.98 10.58 13.48
C GLY A 135 -15.62 12.03 13.76
N ARG A 136 -15.36 12.87 12.73
CA ARG A 136 -15.32 14.33 12.92
C ARG A 136 -16.73 14.83 13.22
N THR A 137 -16.84 15.84 14.08
CA THR A 137 -18.14 16.44 14.44
C THR A 137 -18.71 17.25 13.28
N ASP A 138 -20.04 17.35 13.19
CA ASP A 138 -20.72 18.15 12.14
C ASP A 138 -20.21 19.60 12.13
N ASP A 139 -20.01 20.15 13.32
CA ASP A 139 -19.43 21.46 13.60
C ASP A 139 -18.03 21.65 12.98
N GLU A 140 -17.14 20.65 13.12
CA GLU A 140 -15.80 20.67 12.51
C GLU A 140 -15.88 20.59 10.99
N ILE A 141 -16.78 19.77 10.48
CA ILE A 141 -16.96 19.55 9.05
C ILE A 141 -17.54 20.79 8.37
N GLU A 142 -18.55 21.42 8.97
CA GLU A 142 -19.12 22.67 8.47
C GLU A 142 -18.06 23.78 8.42
N ARG A 143 -17.27 23.93 9.50
CA ARG A 143 -16.18 24.90 9.54
C ARG A 143 -15.11 24.62 8.49
N PHE A 144 -14.73 23.36 8.32
CA PHE A 144 -13.76 22.92 7.31
C PHE A 144 -14.25 23.25 5.89
N GLU A 145 -15.48 22.85 5.55
CA GLU A 145 -16.08 23.08 4.23
C GLU A 145 -16.25 24.57 3.95
N ALA A 146 -16.75 25.34 4.92
CA ALA A 146 -16.91 26.80 4.81
C ALA A 146 -15.57 27.50 4.56
N TYR A 147 -14.50 27.08 5.26
CA TYR A 147 -13.16 27.63 5.07
C TYR A 147 -12.66 27.39 3.64
N TYR A 148 -12.63 26.15 3.17
CA TYR A 148 -12.10 25.84 1.82
C TYR A 148 -12.93 26.50 0.71
N LYS A 149 -14.26 26.59 0.86
CA LYS A 149 -15.12 27.33 -0.08
C LYS A 149 -14.80 28.82 -0.08
N ALA A 150 -14.64 29.43 1.09
CA ALA A 150 -14.30 30.86 1.20
C ALA A 150 -12.91 31.19 0.61
N GLN A 151 -11.97 30.24 0.64
CA GLN A 151 -10.65 30.39 0.02
C GLN A 151 -10.64 30.10 -1.49
N GLY A 152 -11.74 29.59 -2.07
CA GLY A 152 -11.75 29.12 -3.46
C GLY A 152 -10.92 27.86 -3.69
N LEU A 153 -10.71 27.05 -2.64
CA LEU A 153 -9.91 25.83 -2.66
C LEU A 153 -10.77 24.55 -2.48
N PHE A 154 -12.08 24.67 -2.68
CA PHE A 154 -13.02 23.55 -2.57
C PHE A 154 -13.54 23.11 -3.93
N GLY A 155 -13.47 21.80 -4.19
CA GLY A 155 -13.92 21.16 -5.42
C GLY A 155 -12.76 20.65 -6.25
N MET A 156 -13.00 19.56 -6.97
CA MET A 156 -12.03 19.00 -7.91
C MET A 156 -11.92 19.89 -9.16
N PRO A 157 -10.72 20.35 -9.57
CA PRO A 157 -10.55 21.19 -10.74
C PRO A 157 -11.00 20.50 -12.03
N ALA A 158 -11.66 21.24 -12.92
CA ALA A 158 -12.01 20.78 -14.25
C ALA A 158 -10.86 21.00 -15.24
N PRO A 159 -10.83 20.27 -16.39
CA PRO A 159 -9.87 20.54 -17.44
C PRO A 159 -9.95 21.98 -17.95
N GLY A 160 -8.86 22.73 -17.78
CA GLY A 160 -8.76 24.14 -18.16
C GLY A 160 -8.83 25.13 -16.99
N ASP A 161 -9.15 24.68 -15.77
CA ASP A 161 -9.24 25.57 -14.60
C ASP A 161 -7.86 25.97 -14.03
N ILE A 162 -6.85 25.12 -14.21
CA ILE A 162 -5.49 25.31 -13.69
C ILE A 162 -4.46 25.16 -14.81
N ASP A 163 -3.53 26.11 -14.88
CA ASP A 163 -2.40 26.12 -15.80
C ASP A 163 -1.25 25.25 -15.26
N TYR A 164 -1.31 23.94 -15.57
CA TYR A 164 -0.26 22.99 -15.21
C TYR A 164 0.97 23.09 -16.12
N THR A 165 2.15 22.80 -15.59
CA THR A 165 3.40 22.72 -16.37
C THR A 165 3.30 21.66 -17.47
N LYS A 166 2.62 20.54 -17.17
CA LYS A 166 2.35 19.45 -18.10
C LYS A 166 1.06 18.76 -17.71
N ILE A 167 0.29 18.33 -18.70
CA ILE A 167 -0.90 17.50 -18.49
C ILE A 167 -0.63 16.08 -18.95
N VAL A 168 -0.95 15.11 -18.10
CA VAL A 168 -0.94 13.67 -18.36
C VAL A 168 -2.36 13.17 -18.19
N LYS A 169 -2.84 12.27 -19.05
CA LYS A 169 -4.24 11.81 -19.04
C LYS A 169 -4.35 10.31 -18.84
N LEU A 170 -5.35 9.88 -18.08
CA LEU A 170 -5.72 8.48 -17.93
C LEU A 170 -7.25 8.33 -17.92
N ASP A 171 -7.76 7.53 -18.85
CA ASP A 171 -9.13 7.04 -18.78
C ASP A 171 -9.21 5.83 -17.84
N LEU A 172 -9.95 6.00 -16.74
CA LEU A 172 -10.18 4.96 -15.73
C LEU A 172 -10.83 3.70 -16.32
N GLY A 173 -11.56 3.81 -17.44
CA GLY A 173 -12.13 2.66 -18.14
C GLY A 173 -11.09 1.70 -18.74
N THR A 174 -9.85 2.17 -18.93
CA THR A 174 -8.75 1.37 -19.51
C THR A 174 -7.95 0.58 -18.48
N VAL A 175 -8.16 0.84 -17.18
CA VAL A 175 -7.44 0.16 -16.09
C VAL A 175 -7.91 -1.28 -15.99
N THR A 176 -6.97 -2.23 -16.03
CA THR A 176 -7.22 -3.68 -15.85
C THR A 176 -6.56 -4.18 -14.56
N PRO A 177 -7.06 -5.28 -13.97
CA PRO A 177 -6.36 -5.96 -12.88
C PRO A 177 -4.91 -6.26 -13.23
N SER A 178 -3.98 -5.91 -12.34
CA SER A 178 -2.55 -5.96 -12.61
C SER A 178 -1.72 -6.23 -11.35
N LEU A 179 -0.45 -6.59 -11.57
CA LEU A 179 0.56 -6.77 -10.53
C LEU A 179 1.81 -6.00 -10.93
N ALA A 180 2.63 -5.60 -9.96
CA ALA A 180 3.93 -5.00 -10.22
C ALA A 180 5.07 -5.91 -9.80
N GLY A 181 6.08 -6.04 -10.66
CA GLY A 181 7.27 -6.83 -10.36
C GLY A 181 7.96 -7.40 -11.60
N PRO A 182 8.90 -8.33 -11.42
CA PRO A 182 9.27 -8.98 -10.15
C PRO A 182 10.26 -8.18 -9.30
N LYS A 183 10.83 -7.07 -9.82
CA LYS A 183 11.94 -6.35 -9.16
C LYS A 183 11.60 -4.92 -8.76
N ARG A 184 10.63 -4.26 -9.40
CA ARG A 184 10.37 -2.83 -9.22
C ARG A 184 8.87 -2.51 -9.26
N PRO A 185 8.37 -1.52 -8.49
CA PRO A 185 6.94 -1.16 -8.45
C PRO A 185 6.36 -0.65 -9.77
N GLN A 186 7.18 -0.02 -10.61
CA GLN A 186 6.75 0.48 -11.92
C GLN A 186 6.67 -0.61 -13.01
N ASP A 187 7.15 -1.83 -12.74
CA ASP A 187 7.13 -2.93 -13.70
C ASP A 187 5.74 -3.59 -13.69
N ARG A 188 4.73 -2.88 -14.21
CA ARG A 188 3.35 -3.36 -14.28
C ARG A 188 3.21 -4.55 -15.24
N ILE A 189 2.47 -5.56 -14.81
CA ILE A 189 2.11 -6.76 -15.56
C ILE A 189 0.60 -6.93 -15.44
N ASP A 190 -0.11 -6.93 -16.57
CA ASP A 190 -1.54 -7.22 -16.58
C ASP A 190 -1.77 -8.67 -16.10
N LEU A 191 -2.77 -8.88 -15.25
CA LEU A 191 -2.95 -10.16 -14.54
C LEU A 191 -3.09 -11.35 -15.52
N GLY A 192 -3.76 -11.14 -16.65
CA GLY A 192 -3.92 -12.16 -17.71
C GLY A 192 -2.61 -12.59 -18.39
N HIS A 193 -1.54 -11.80 -18.25
CA HIS A 193 -0.23 -12.07 -18.86
C HIS A 193 0.82 -12.55 -17.85
N LEU A 194 0.48 -12.69 -16.56
CA LEU A 194 1.45 -12.97 -15.49
C LEU A 194 2.29 -14.23 -15.74
N SER A 195 1.65 -15.37 -16.07
CA SER A 195 2.32 -16.64 -16.31
C SER A 195 3.30 -16.57 -17.50
N THR A 196 2.84 -16.00 -18.61
CA THR A 196 3.66 -15.78 -19.81
C THR A 196 4.84 -14.85 -19.52
N LYS A 197 4.58 -13.77 -18.79
CA LYS A 197 5.61 -12.78 -18.44
C LYS A 197 6.66 -13.35 -17.50
N PHE A 198 6.25 -14.12 -16.50
CA PHE A 198 7.17 -14.82 -15.61
C PHE A 198 8.05 -15.80 -16.38
N SER A 199 7.46 -16.58 -17.29
CA SER A 199 8.19 -17.53 -18.15
C SER A 199 9.23 -16.84 -19.04
N GLU A 200 8.87 -15.69 -19.61
CA GLU A 200 9.78 -14.85 -20.39
C GLU A 200 10.94 -14.31 -19.51
N LEU A 201 10.60 -13.73 -18.35
CA LEU A 201 11.58 -13.14 -17.43
C LEU A 201 12.51 -14.18 -16.81
N TYR A 202 12.07 -15.42 -16.65
CA TYR A 202 12.90 -16.52 -16.16
C TYR A 202 14.22 -16.64 -16.93
N SER A 203 14.15 -16.56 -18.26
CA SER A 203 15.30 -16.77 -19.14
C SER A 203 16.04 -15.50 -19.52
N LYS A 204 15.40 -14.32 -19.41
CA LYS A 204 16.03 -13.05 -19.78
C LYS A 204 17.24 -12.73 -18.89
N PRO A 205 18.23 -11.99 -19.44
CA PRO A 205 19.37 -11.52 -18.65
C PRO A 205 18.94 -10.50 -17.59
N ASN A 206 19.77 -10.35 -16.55
CA ASN A 206 19.50 -9.45 -15.42
C ASN A 206 19.30 -7.98 -15.83
N ASN A 207 20.02 -7.51 -16.87
CA ASN A 207 19.89 -6.15 -17.41
C ASN A 207 18.55 -5.88 -18.11
N ALA A 208 17.82 -6.94 -18.47
CA ALA A 208 16.47 -6.88 -19.02
C ALA A 208 15.42 -7.30 -17.97
N ASN A 209 15.75 -7.12 -16.68
CA ASN A 209 14.96 -7.52 -15.51
C ASN A 209 14.68 -9.02 -15.37
N GLY A 210 15.33 -9.88 -16.16
CA GLY A 210 15.15 -11.32 -16.05
C GLY A 210 15.95 -11.96 -14.91
N PHE A 211 15.79 -13.27 -14.74
CA PHE A 211 16.45 -14.08 -13.72
C PHE A 211 17.69 -14.83 -14.24
N ASN A 212 17.96 -14.72 -15.55
CA ASN A 212 19.10 -15.33 -16.24
C ASN A 212 19.22 -16.85 -15.99
N GLN A 213 18.09 -17.55 -16.01
CA GLN A 213 18.02 -19.00 -15.80
C GLN A 213 17.80 -19.76 -17.13
N PRO A 214 18.33 -21.00 -17.27
CA PRO A 214 18.06 -21.84 -18.44
C PRO A 214 16.58 -22.22 -18.55
N ALA A 215 15.96 -22.01 -19.73
CA ALA A 215 14.51 -22.20 -19.93
C ALA A 215 14.00 -23.61 -19.60
N ASP A 216 14.83 -24.63 -19.79
CA ASP A 216 14.55 -26.03 -19.48
C ASP A 216 14.33 -26.27 -17.98
N LYS A 217 14.90 -25.43 -17.11
CA LYS A 217 14.74 -25.53 -15.65
C LYS A 217 13.44 -24.93 -15.14
N LEU A 218 12.68 -24.19 -15.94
CA LEU A 218 11.46 -23.51 -15.48
C LEU A 218 10.46 -24.49 -14.85
N LYS A 219 10.30 -25.67 -15.46
CA LYS A 219 9.38 -26.72 -15.00
C LYS A 219 9.98 -27.64 -13.92
N ALA A 220 11.21 -27.41 -13.48
CA ALA A 220 11.84 -28.21 -12.45
C ALA A 220 11.05 -28.09 -11.13
N ARG A 221 10.90 -29.22 -10.44
CA ARG A 221 10.29 -29.34 -9.13
C ARG A 221 11.32 -29.89 -8.16
N PHE A 222 11.38 -29.32 -6.97
CA PHE A 222 12.33 -29.66 -5.92
C PHE A 222 11.54 -30.18 -4.72
N PRO A 223 11.81 -31.40 -4.22
CA PRO A 223 11.17 -31.88 -3.01
C PRO A 223 11.66 -31.08 -1.80
N LEU A 224 10.71 -30.67 -0.95
CA LEU A 224 11.05 -30.14 0.36
C LEU A 224 11.41 -31.32 1.29
N PRO A 225 12.48 -31.21 2.09
CA PRO A 225 12.75 -32.18 3.14
C PRO A 225 11.52 -32.29 4.04
N ALA A 226 11.17 -33.50 4.46
CA ALA A 226 10.19 -33.68 5.53
C ALA A 226 10.70 -32.91 6.75
N VAL A 227 10.02 -31.83 7.11
CA VAL A 227 10.34 -31.11 8.34
C VAL A 227 9.93 -32.03 9.48
N ALA A 228 10.90 -32.74 10.06
CA ALA A 228 10.67 -33.42 11.32
C ALA A 228 10.17 -32.37 12.32
N PRO A 229 9.08 -32.61 13.05
CA PRO A 229 8.66 -31.71 14.11
C PRO A 229 9.80 -31.64 15.13
N GLY A 230 10.60 -30.56 15.10
CA GLY A 230 11.78 -30.40 15.95
C GLY A 230 13.13 -30.24 15.25
N GLY A 231 13.21 -30.12 13.92
CA GLY A 231 14.47 -29.81 13.22
C GLY A 231 15.04 -28.43 13.60
N ALA A 232 16.03 -28.41 14.48
CA ALA A 232 16.79 -27.22 14.84
C ALA A 232 17.58 -26.72 13.61
N ALA A 233 17.21 -25.56 13.08
CA ALA A 233 18.22 -24.69 12.50
C ALA A 233 19.16 -24.31 13.65
N ASP A 234 20.48 -24.34 13.43
CA ASP A 234 21.50 -23.88 14.37
C ASP A 234 21.21 -22.44 14.81
N ASN A 235 20.38 -22.30 15.84
CA ASN A 235 20.12 -21.06 16.53
C ASN A 235 21.08 -21.04 17.70
N ALA A 236 22.30 -20.58 17.47
CA ALA A 236 23.08 -20.02 18.56
C ALA A 236 22.26 -18.85 19.12
N GLU A 237 21.60 -19.09 20.26
CA GLU A 237 20.90 -18.08 21.01
C GLU A 237 21.91 -16.98 21.33
N ALA A 238 21.70 -15.78 20.79
CA ALA A 238 22.61 -14.68 21.06
C ALA A 238 22.54 -14.39 22.58
N PRO A 239 23.68 -14.25 23.26
CA PRO A 239 23.69 -14.05 24.71
C PRO A 239 22.82 -12.83 25.08
N PRO A 240 22.12 -12.89 26.22
CA PRO A 240 21.26 -11.79 26.66
C PRO A 240 22.06 -10.50 26.83
N THR A 241 21.45 -9.37 26.49
CA THR A 241 22.06 -8.04 26.66
C THR A 241 22.35 -7.78 28.14
N ALA A 242 23.55 -7.27 28.44
CA ALA A 242 23.93 -6.95 29.81
C ALA A 242 23.05 -5.82 30.40
N PRO A 243 22.82 -5.80 31.72
CA PRO A 243 22.09 -4.70 32.36
C PRO A 243 22.78 -3.35 32.10
N GLY A 244 22.07 -2.39 31.51
CA GLY A 244 22.60 -1.05 31.19
C GLY A 244 23.07 -0.85 29.74
N GLU A 245 22.88 -1.84 28.87
CA GLU A 245 23.16 -1.74 27.42
C GLU A 245 22.38 -0.60 26.74
N ALA A 246 22.92 -0.13 25.61
CA ALA A 246 22.32 0.98 24.87
C ALA A 246 20.93 0.57 24.33
N ARG A 247 19.95 1.47 24.42
CA ARG A 247 18.54 1.19 24.12
C ARG A 247 18.33 0.58 22.72
N GLN A 248 19.08 1.04 21.71
CA GLN A 248 19.03 0.48 20.36
C GLN A 248 19.47 -1.00 20.27
N VAL A 249 20.39 -1.43 21.14
CA VAL A 249 20.89 -2.81 21.20
C VAL A 249 19.84 -3.71 21.85
N VAL A 250 19.22 -3.22 22.93
CA VAL A 250 18.13 -3.92 23.62
C VAL A 250 16.92 -4.08 22.71
N GLU A 251 16.52 -3.02 21.99
CA GLU A 251 15.41 -3.08 21.02
C GLU A 251 15.71 -4.02 19.85
N MET A 252 16.93 -4.03 19.31
CA MET A 252 17.31 -4.91 18.19
C MET A 252 17.31 -6.41 18.58
N VAL A 253 17.66 -6.74 19.83
CA VAL A 253 17.60 -8.12 20.33
C VAL A 253 16.17 -8.52 20.68
N ALA A 254 15.37 -7.61 21.23
CA ALA A 254 13.96 -7.86 21.59
C ALA A 254 13.01 -7.94 20.38
N ASN A 255 13.28 -7.23 19.27
CA ASN A 255 12.47 -7.28 18.04
C ASN A 255 12.79 -8.49 17.14
N ARG A 256 13.54 -9.48 17.62
CA ARG A 256 13.72 -10.73 16.88
C ARG A 256 12.45 -11.57 16.99
N PRO A 257 11.94 -12.12 15.88
CA PRO A 257 10.85 -13.07 15.95
C PRO A 257 11.34 -14.33 16.68
N THR A 258 10.96 -14.48 17.95
CA THR A 258 11.15 -15.73 18.69
C THR A 258 10.09 -16.73 18.24
N ARG A 259 10.42 -18.03 18.29
CA ARG A 259 9.48 -19.10 17.96
C ARG A 259 8.21 -19.03 18.81
N GLU A 260 8.31 -18.59 20.08
CA GLU A 260 7.14 -18.40 20.95
C GLU A 260 6.11 -17.40 20.40
N ALA A 261 6.54 -16.32 19.74
CA ALA A 261 5.61 -15.36 19.11
C ALA A 261 4.93 -15.94 17.86
N ALA A 262 5.56 -16.91 17.19
CA ALA A 262 4.98 -17.66 16.06
C ALA A 262 4.12 -18.84 16.52
N ASP A 263 4.43 -19.44 17.67
CA ASP A 263 3.71 -20.57 18.24
C ASP A 263 2.45 -20.15 19.00
N THR A 264 2.40 -18.93 19.56
CA THR A 264 1.16 -18.40 20.19
C THR A 264 0.03 -18.16 19.19
N SER A 265 0.33 -17.85 17.92
CA SER A 265 -0.71 -17.79 16.87
C SER A 265 -1.08 -19.18 16.33
N ALA A 266 -0.20 -20.16 16.44
CA ALA A 266 -0.49 -21.55 16.07
C ALA A 266 -1.32 -22.28 17.14
N ALA A 267 -1.19 -21.91 18.42
CA ALA A 267 -1.95 -22.54 19.51
C ALA A 267 -3.46 -22.20 19.49
N ALA A 268 -3.86 -21.08 18.88
CA ALA A 268 -5.28 -20.74 18.68
C ALA A 268 -5.89 -21.46 17.46
N ALA A 269 -5.06 -21.90 16.51
CA ALA A 269 -5.47 -22.64 15.31
C ALA A 269 -5.23 -24.15 15.46
N SER A 270 -5.73 -24.75 16.55
CA SER A 270 -5.85 -26.21 16.63
C SER A 270 -7.00 -26.69 15.74
N SER A 271 -6.81 -26.62 14.43
CA SER A 271 -7.63 -27.40 13.50
C SER A 271 -7.08 -28.82 13.45
N THR A 272 -7.91 -29.76 13.91
CA THR A 272 -7.68 -31.20 13.75
C THR A 272 -7.87 -31.56 12.28
N ALA A 273 -6.86 -31.32 11.44
CA ALA A 273 -6.81 -31.88 10.10
C ALA A 273 -6.23 -33.31 10.18
N PRO A 274 -6.90 -34.34 9.64
CA PRO A 274 -6.34 -35.69 9.62
C PRO A 274 -5.09 -35.70 8.72
N ALA A 275 -4.03 -36.34 9.21
CA ALA A 275 -2.81 -36.59 8.46
C ALA A 275 -3.15 -37.40 7.19
N GLY A 276 -3.21 -36.72 6.05
CA GLY A 276 -3.19 -37.35 4.74
C GLY A 276 -1.82 -38.01 4.50
N PRO A 277 -1.74 -39.00 3.59
CA PRO A 277 -0.51 -39.74 3.35
C PRO A 277 0.61 -38.81 2.89
N ASP A 278 1.83 -39.07 3.37
CA ASP A 278 3.10 -38.38 3.04
C ASP A 278 3.40 -38.34 1.54
N ALA A 279 2.65 -37.53 0.79
CA ALA A 279 3.04 -37.08 -0.53
C ALA A 279 3.99 -35.90 -0.32
N GLY A 280 5.29 -36.16 -0.36
CA GLY A 280 6.33 -35.14 -0.15
C GLY A 280 6.02 -33.85 -0.92
N ILE A 281 6.05 -32.71 -0.22
CA ILE A 281 5.75 -31.41 -0.80
C ILE A 281 6.84 -31.08 -1.82
N THR A 282 6.47 -30.60 -3.00
CA THR A 282 7.43 -30.11 -4.01
C THR A 282 7.21 -28.63 -4.28
N ILE A 283 8.30 -27.90 -4.45
CA ILE A 283 8.32 -26.49 -4.86
C ILE A 283 8.90 -26.36 -6.27
N GLY A 284 8.37 -25.45 -7.07
CA GLY A 284 8.89 -25.13 -8.39
C GLY A 284 9.03 -23.63 -8.61
N ASN A 285 9.62 -23.26 -9.75
CA ASN A 285 9.75 -21.86 -10.13
C ASN A 285 8.36 -21.25 -10.36
N GLY A 286 8.07 -20.13 -9.69
CA GLY A 286 6.78 -19.43 -9.76
C GLY A 286 5.78 -19.87 -8.70
N ASP A 287 6.10 -20.85 -7.86
CA ASP A 287 5.28 -21.17 -6.69
C ASP A 287 5.31 -19.99 -5.69
N VAL A 288 4.13 -19.63 -5.16
CA VAL A 288 3.99 -18.60 -4.12
C VAL A 288 4.35 -19.21 -2.78
N LEU A 289 5.41 -18.69 -2.13
CA LEU A 289 5.83 -19.13 -0.80
C LEU A 289 5.43 -18.16 0.31
N ILE A 290 5.18 -16.89 -0.04
CA ILE A 290 4.74 -15.84 0.88
C ILE A 290 3.53 -15.15 0.26
N ALA A 291 2.45 -15.04 1.03
CA ALA A 291 1.24 -14.31 0.64
C ALA A 291 0.85 -13.37 1.79
N ALA A 292 1.29 -12.11 1.70
CA ALA A 292 1.12 -11.13 2.77
C ALA A 292 0.17 -10.00 2.35
N ILE A 293 -0.92 -9.83 3.10
CA ILE A 293 -1.74 -8.62 3.05
C ILE A 293 -1.17 -7.65 4.08
N THR A 294 -0.43 -6.66 3.61
CA THR A 294 0.34 -5.70 4.43
C THR A 294 0.34 -4.31 3.80
N SER A 295 1.15 -3.41 4.35
CA SER A 295 1.33 -2.00 3.97
C SER A 295 0.14 -1.10 4.26
N CYS A 296 0.42 0.14 4.67
CA CYS A 296 -0.59 1.20 4.79
C CYS A 296 -1.30 1.47 3.47
N THR A 297 -0.63 1.25 2.32
CA THR A 297 -1.17 1.47 0.97
C THR A 297 -2.53 0.81 0.72
N ASN A 298 -2.69 -0.43 1.19
CA ASN A 298 -3.90 -1.23 0.95
C ASN A 298 -4.70 -1.45 2.22
N THR A 299 -4.03 -1.60 3.37
CA THR A 299 -4.74 -1.92 4.62
C THR A 299 -5.53 -0.76 5.21
N SER A 300 -5.29 0.48 4.78
CA SER A 300 -6.12 1.64 5.13
C SER A 300 -7.40 1.74 4.29
N ASN A 301 -7.58 0.87 3.29
CA ASN A 301 -8.67 0.95 2.34
C ASN A 301 -9.71 -0.15 2.65
N PRO A 302 -10.87 0.21 3.25
CA PRO A 302 -11.86 -0.77 3.64
C PRO A 302 -12.42 -1.58 2.47
N SER A 303 -12.51 -0.98 1.28
CA SER A 303 -13.06 -1.62 0.09
C SER A 303 -12.25 -2.85 -0.31
N VAL A 304 -10.91 -2.73 -0.38
CA VAL A 304 -10.04 -3.86 -0.75
C VAL A 304 -9.93 -4.90 0.36
N MET A 305 -9.97 -4.47 1.63
CA MET A 305 -9.92 -5.40 2.76
C MET A 305 -11.21 -6.21 2.92
N LEU A 306 -12.38 -5.58 2.75
CA LEU A 306 -13.66 -6.27 2.71
C LEU A 306 -13.76 -7.18 1.49
N ALA A 307 -13.27 -6.73 0.32
CA ALA A 307 -13.21 -7.57 -0.87
C ALA A 307 -12.35 -8.83 -0.65
N ALA A 308 -11.20 -8.69 0.01
CA ALA A 308 -10.34 -9.83 0.37
C ALA A 308 -11.07 -10.81 1.30
N GLY A 309 -11.75 -10.32 2.34
CA GLY A 309 -12.54 -11.17 3.23
C GLY A 309 -13.71 -11.86 2.53
N LEU A 310 -14.43 -11.15 1.65
CA LEU A 310 -15.52 -11.72 0.85
C LEU A 310 -15.02 -12.78 -0.15
N LEU A 311 -13.84 -12.56 -0.74
CA LEU A 311 -13.20 -13.54 -1.60
C LEU A 311 -12.81 -14.80 -0.80
N ALA A 312 -12.23 -14.61 0.38
CA ALA A 312 -11.85 -15.71 1.26
C ALA A 312 -13.06 -16.53 1.69
N LYS A 313 -14.15 -15.87 2.08
CA LYS A 313 -15.42 -16.52 2.39
C LYS A 313 -15.93 -17.39 1.23
N LYS A 314 -16.00 -16.83 0.02
CA LYS A 314 -16.42 -17.58 -1.17
C LYS A 314 -15.49 -18.75 -1.49
N ALA A 315 -14.19 -18.59 -1.28
CA ALA A 315 -13.21 -19.65 -1.50
C ALA A 315 -13.41 -20.82 -0.52
N VAL A 316 -13.61 -20.51 0.76
CA VAL A 316 -13.88 -21.52 1.80
C VAL A 316 -15.21 -22.23 1.55
N GLU A 317 -16.28 -21.48 1.22
CA GLU A 317 -17.59 -22.06 0.86
C GLU A 317 -17.52 -22.95 -0.39
N ALA A 318 -16.58 -22.68 -1.30
CA ALA A 318 -16.28 -23.53 -2.46
C ALA A 318 -15.34 -24.71 -2.15
N GLY A 319 -14.91 -24.88 -0.90
CA GLY A 319 -14.02 -25.98 -0.47
C GLY A 319 -12.55 -25.77 -0.82
N LEU A 320 -12.13 -24.55 -1.13
CA LEU A 320 -10.73 -24.21 -1.40
C LEU A 320 -9.96 -23.98 -0.09
N THR A 321 -8.69 -24.38 -0.07
CA THR A 321 -7.76 -24.15 1.04
C THR A 321 -6.40 -23.67 0.52
N VAL A 322 -5.65 -22.98 1.37
CA VAL A 322 -4.27 -22.58 1.07
C VAL A 322 -3.34 -23.76 1.37
N LYS A 323 -2.31 -23.95 0.53
CA LYS A 323 -1.34 -25.03 0.75
C LYS A 323 -0.53 -24.75 2.04
N PRO A 324 -0.27 -25.76 2.89
CA PRO A 324 0.36 -25.56 4.21
C PRO A 324 1.78 -24.93 4.20
N HIS A 325 2.50 -25.05 3.09
CA HIS A 325 3.85 -24.49 2.95
C HIS A 325 3.87 -23.02 2.52
N VAL A 326 2.70 -22.42 2.25
CA VAL A 326 2.60 -20.99 1.94
C VAL A 326 2.53 -20.22 3.25
N LYS A 327 3.49 -19.33 3.48
CA LYS A 327 3.47 -18.43 4.63
C LYS A 327 2.50 -17.28 4.36
N THR A 328 1.29 -17.40 4.88
CA THR A 328 0.28 -16.34 4.85
C THR A 328 0.48 -15.39 6.02
N SER A 329 0.16 -14.11 5.82
CA SER A 329 0.14 -13.12 6.91
C SER A 329 -0.81 -11.97 6.61
N LEU A 330 -1.54 -11.53 7.62
CA LEU A 330 -2.38 -10.33 7.58
C LEU A 330 -1.85 -9.34 8.61
N ALA A 331 -1.44 -8.15 8.16
CA ALA A 331 -0.93 -7.08 9.02
C ALA A 331 -1.79 -5.82 8.83
N PRO A 332 -2.90 -5.67 9.58
CA PRO A 332 -3.80 -4.53 9.47
C PRO A 332 -3.10 -3.21 9.83
N GLY A 333 -3.32 -2.17 9.03
CA GLY A 333 -2.73 -0.84 9.25
C GLY A 333 -3.34 -0.06 10.41
N SER A 334 -4.47 -0.51 10.96
CA SER A 334 -5.07 0.05 12.17
C SER A 334 -5.97 -0.99 12.86
N ARG A 335 -6.31 -0.74 14.13
CA ARG A 335 -7.25 -1.57 14.90
C ARG A 335 -8.64 -1.62 14.27
N ILE A 336 -9.06 -0.52 13.63
CA ILE A 336 -10.37 -0.42 12.96
C ILE A 336 -10.54 -1.46 11.86
N VAL A 337 -9.44 -1.84 11.19
CA VAL A 337 -9.47 -2.86 10.12
C VAL A 337 -9.90 -4.21 10.65
N THR A 338 -9.31 -4.64 11.76
CA THR A 338 -9.71 -5.88 12.43
C THR A 338 -11.15 -5.79 12.90
N GLU A 339 -11.55 -4.69 13.53
CA GLU A 339 -12.91 -4.51 14.06
C GLU A 339 -14.01 -4.60 12.99
N TYR A 340 -13.83 -3.98 11.80
CA TYR A 340 -14.87 -4.11 10.77
C TYR A 340 -14.86 -5.49 10.11
N LEU A 341 -13.71 -6.17 10.01
CA LEU A 341 -13.64 -7.55 9.49
C LEU A 341 -14.33 -8.53 10.44
N GLU A 342 -14.15 -8.35 11.75
CA GLU A 342 -14.87 -9.10 12.78
C GLU A 342 -16.37 -8.83 12.72
N LYS A 343 -16.79 -7.56 12.71
CA LYS A 343 -18.21 -7.17 12.62
C LYS A 343 -18.89 -7.67 11.35
N ALA A 344 -18.16 -7.73 10.23
CA ALA A 344 -18.64 -8.29 8.98
C ALA A 344 -18.66 -9.84 8.95
N GLY A 345 -18.11 -10.49 9.99
CA GLY A 345 -17.98 -11.95 10.05
C GLY A 345 -17.03 -12.51 8.99
N LEU A 346 -16.00 -11.74 8.62
CA LEU A 346 -15.05 -12.09 7.56
C LEU A 346 -13.69 -12.58 8.10
N ILE A 347 -13.34 -12.22 9.33
CA ILE A 347 -12.02 -12.54 9.89
C ILE A 347 -11.75 -14.06 9.93
N SER A 348 -12.75 -14.86 10.31
CA SER A 348 -12.64 -16.32 10.42
C SER A 348 -12.43 -17.04 9.10
N TYR A 349 -12.63 -16.35 7.96
CA TYR A 349 -12.36 -16.90 6.64
C TYR A 349 -10.97 -16.51 6.12
N LEU A 350 -10.34 -15.49 6.74
CA LEU A 350 -9.00 -15.01 6.42
C LEU A 350 -7.92 -15.74 7.25
N GLU A 351 -8.29 -16.24 8.43
CA GLU A 351 -7.48 -17.10 9.31
C GLU A 351 -7.57 -18.58 8.91
#